data_AF-A0A518H8T0-F1
#
_entry.id   AF-A0A518H8T0-F1
#
_cell.length_a   1.000
_cell.length_b   1.000
_cell.length_c   1.000
_cell.angle_alpha   90.00
_cell.angle_beta   90.00
_cell.angle_gamma   90.00
#
_symmetry.space_group_name_H-M   'P 1'
#
loop_
_entity.id
_entity.type
_entity.pdbx_description
1 polymer ?
#
loop_
_entity_poly.entity_id
_entity_poly.type
_entity_poly.pdbx_seq_one_letter_code
_entity_poly.pdbx_strand_id
1 'polypeptide(L)' 'MRLWKSRWPVEQGYQQMKEELGLDHFEGRSWRGFHHHACLVMLAYGFLASEQRRARRERSRPGKKIA' A
#
# COMPACT_ATOMS: atom_id res chain seq x y z
N MET A 1 -2.48 -19.69 -16.18
CA MET A 1 -1.37 -19.48 -15.21
C MET A 1 -1.03 -17.99 -14.98
N ARG A 2 -2.00 -17.08 -14.72
CA ARG A 2 -1.71 -15.65 -14.41
C ARG A 2 -2.17 -15.21 -13.02
N LEU A 3 -3.21 -15.86 -12.47
CA LEU A 3 -3.82 -15.52 -11.19
C LEU A 3 -2.88 -15.68 -9.98
N TRP A 4 -1.95 -16.66 -10.03
CA TRP A 4 -0.99 -16.89 -8.95
C TRP A 4 0.02 -15.75 -8.79
N LYS A 5 0.51 -15.17 -9.90
CA LYS A 5 1.43 -14.03 -9.87
C LYS A 5 0.78 -12.77 -9.30
N SER A 6 -0.54 -12.65 -9.39
CA SER A 6 -1.31 -11.52 -8.84
C SER A 6 -1.53 -11.60 -7.33
N ARG A 7 -1.33 -12.78 -6.71
CA ARG A 7 -1.47 -12.95 -5.25
C ARG A 7 -0.30 -12.38 -4.48
N TRP A 8 0.91 -12.60 -4.98
CA TRP A 8 2.13 -12.14 -4.30
C TRP A 8 2.16 -10.63 -4.01
N PRO A 9 1.81 -9.72 -4.95
CA PRO A 9 1.74 -8.29 -4.64
C PRO A 9 0.70 -7.93 -3.58
N VAL A 10 -0.39 -8.70 -3.47
CA VAL A 10 -1.44 -8.49 -2.46
C VAL A 10 -0.95 -8.93 -1.09
N GLU A 11 -0.31 -10.10 -1.02
CA GLU A 11 0.31 -10.62 0.21
C GLU A 11 1.44 -9.72 0.72
N GLN A 12 2.28 -9.21 -0.18
CA GLN A 12 3.32 -8.25 0.16
C GLN A 12 2.74 -6.91 0.66
N GLY A 13 1.67 -6.41 0.04
CA GLY A 13 0.97 -5.23 0.53
C GLY A 13 0.36 -5.42 1.91
N TYR A 14 -0.21 -6.61 2.17
CA TYR A 14 -0.74 -6.96 3.48
C TYR A 14 0.35 -7.06 4.55
N GLN A 15 1.53 -7.61 4.22
CA GLN A 15 2.68 -7.64 5.12
C GLN A 15 3.17 -6.23 5.48
N GLN A 16 3.30 -5.34 4.49
CA GLN A 16 3.65 -3.94 4.73
C GLN A 16 2.63 -3.22 5.61
N MET A 17 1.33 -3.49 5.40
CA MET A 17 0.28 -2.92 6.24
C MET A 17 0.33 -3.43 7.69
N LYS A 18 0.69 -4.69 7.91
CA LYS A 18 0.83 -5.25 9.25
C LYS A 18 2.04 -4.71 9.99
N GLU A 19 3.21 -4.72 9.36
CA GLU A 19 4.49 -4.41 10.01
C GLU A 19 4.79 -2.90 10.06
N GLU A 20 4.62 -2.16 8.96
CA GLU A 20 5.03 -0.75 8.88
C GLU A 20 3.92 0.21 9.31
N LEU A 21 2.66 -0.11 9.01
CA LEU A 21 1.51 0.75 9.29
C LEU A 21 0.84 0.42 10.64
N GLY A 22 1.33 -0.60 11.35
CA GLY A 22 0.93 -0.88 12.74
C GLY A 22 -0.47 -1.48 12.87
N LEU A 23 -0.95 -2.24 11.88
CA LEU A 23 -2.20 -3.00 12.04
C LEU A 23 -2.12 -3.99 13.22
N ASP A 24 -0.91 -4.48 13.53
CA ASP A 24 -0.63 -5.38 14.66
C ASP A 24 -0.45 -4.64 16.01
N HIS A 25 -0.25 -3.31 15.98
CA HIS A 25 -0.01 -2.48 17.15
C HIS A 25 -1.29 -1.80 17.68
N PHE A 26 -2.47 -2.34 17.36
CA PHE A 26 -3.72 -1.81 17.90
C PHE A 26 -3.92 -2.28 19.36
N GLU A 27 -3.64 -1.41 20.32
CA GLU A 27 -3.79 -1.68 21.76
C GLU A 27 -5.22 -1.45 22.29
N GLY A 28 -6.16 -1.04 21.43
CA GLY A 28 -7.53 -0.74 21.82
C GLY A 28 -8.39 -2.00 22.03
N ARG A 29 -9.34 -1.94 22.97
CA ARG A 29 -10.25 -3.07 23.29
C ARG A 29 -11.64 -2.96 22.65
N SER A 30 -11.82 -2.05 21.69
CA SER A 30 -13.10 -1.84 21.02
C SER A 30 -13.06 -2.30 19.57
N TRP A 31 -14.09 -3.03 19.15
CA TRP A 31 -14.25 -3.49 17.78
C TRP A 31 -14.36 -2.32 16.78
N ARG A 32 -15.07 -1.26 17.17
CA ARG A 32 -15.20 -0.05 16.35
C ARG A 32 -13.87 0.68 16.19
N GLY A 33 -13.06 0.76 17.26
CA GLY A 33 -11.73 1.35 17.20
C GLY A 33 -10.79 0.56 16.28
N PHE A 34 -10.84 -0.77 16.34
CA PHE A 34 -10.07 -1.63 15.45
C PHE A 34 -10.44 -1.42 13.98
N HIS A 35 -11.74 -1.34 13.66
CA HIS A 35 -12.20 -1.09 12.30
C HIS A 35 -11.77 0.29 11.77
N HIS A 36 -11.86 1.33 12.60
CA HIS A 36 -11.38 2.66 12.22
C HIS A 36 -9.86 2.65 11.95
N HIS A 37 -9.09 2.00 12.83
CA HIS A 37 -7.64 1.81 12.65
C HIS A 37 -7.32 1.07 11.35
N ALA A 38 -7.99 -0.06 11.10
CA ALA A 38 -7.82 -0.84 9.88
C ALA A 38 -8.16 -0.04 8.62
N CYS A 39 -9.23 0.78 8.65
CA CYS A 39 -9.58 1.68 7.56
C CYS A 39 -8.50 2.73 7.31
N LEU A 40 -7.95 3.36 8.35
CA LEU A 40 -6.87 4.34 8.22
C LEU A 40 -5.60 3.72 7.65
N VAL A 41 -5.23 2.52 8.11
CA VAL A 41 -4.09 1.76 7.57
C VAL A 41 -4.29 1.40 6.09
N MET A 42 -5.49 0.96 5.69
CA MET A 42 -5.84 0.72 4.28
C MET A 42 -5.74 1.98 3.42
N LEU A 43 -6.21 3.12 3.92
CA LEU A 43 -6.12 4.40 3.20
C LEU A 43 -4.67 4.86 3.03
N ALA A 44 -3.86 4.77 4.09
CA ALA A 44 -2.44 5.11 4.05
C ALA A 44 -1.67 4.26 3.04
N TYR A 45 -1.91 2.94 3.03
CA TYR A 45 -1.33 2.05 2.04
C TYR A 45 -1.78 2.39 0.61
N GLY A 46 -3.08 2.66 0.41
CA GLY A 46 -3.60 3.08 -0.89
C GLY A 46 -2.95 4.36 -1.41
N PHE A 47 -2.70 5.33 -0.53
CA PHE A 47 -1.96 6.54 -0.86
C PHE A 47 -0.52 6.24 -1.27
N LEU A 48 0.24 5.48 -0.46
CA LEU A 48 1.62 5.12 -0.76
C LEU A 48 1.75 4.34 -2.08
N ALA A 49 0.86 3.38 -2.32
CA ALA A 49 0.80 2.62 -3.57
C ALA A 49 0.51 3.53 -4.78
N SER A 50 -0.29 4.57 -4.60
CA SER A 50 -0.58 5.56 -5.64
C SER A 50 0.63 6.43 -5.93
N GLU A 51 1.32 6.92 -4.90
CA GLU A 51 2.57 7.69 -5.03
C GLU A 51 3.67 6.86 -5.72
N GLN A 52 3.87 5.60 -5.34
CA GLN A 52 4.85 4.73 -6.00
C GLN A 52 4.54 4.51 -7.49
N ARG A 53 3.25 4.40 -7.85
CA ARG A 53 2.84 4.32 -9.26
C ARG A 53 3.13 5.62 -10.01
N ARG A 54 2.93 6.79 -9.38
CA ARG A 54 3.26 8.10 -9.96
C ARG A 54 4.78 8.23 -10.18
N ALA A 55 5.58 7.94 -9.16
CA ALA A 55 7.04 7.95 -9.24
C ALA A 55 7.58 6.98 -10.30
N ARG A 56 7.00 5.78 -10.43
CA ARG A 56 7.33 4.85 -11.53
C ARG A 56 7.00 5.43 -12.90
N ARG A 57 5.83 6.05 -13.07
CA ARG A 57 5.46 6.70 -14.34
C ARG A 57 6.41 7.82 -14.71
N GLU A 58 6.82 8.62 -13.74
CA GLU A 58 7.80 9.71 -13.94
C GLU A 58 9.15 9.15 -14.35
N ARG A 59 9.66 8.11 -13.65
CA ARG A 59 10.92 7.44 -14.01
C ARG A 59 10.87 6.77 -15.39
N SER A 60 9.70 6.28 -15.81
CA SER A 60 9.49 5.67 -17.13
C SER A 60 9.30 6.67 -18.27
N ARG A 61 9.21 7.99 -18.03
CA ARG A 61 9.31 9.01 -19.09
C ARG A 61 10.79 9.30 -19.34
N PRO A 62 11.45 8.70 -20.35
CA PRO A 62 12.82 9.06 -20.66
C PRO A 62 12.81 10.45 -21.28
N GLY A 63 13.71 11.31 -20.80
CA GLY A 63 13.98 12.68 -21.24
C GLY A 63 13.15 13.23 -22.39
N LYS A 64 12.35 14.27 -22.09
CA LYS A 64 12.10 15.31 -23.09
C LYS A 64 13.47 15.94 -23.38
N LYS A 65 14.19 15.40 -24.39
CA LYS A 65 15.28 16.15 -25.02
C LYS A 65 14.60 17.36 -25.65
N ILE A 66 14.71 18.49 -24.96
CA ILE A 66 14.51 19.81 -25.52
C ILE A 66 15.46 19.91 -26.70
N ALA A 67 14.87 19.94 -27.89
CA ALA A 67 15.54 20.22 -29.15
C ALA A 67 15.92 21.69 -29.23
#